data_AF-A0A820L0Q7-F1
#
_entry.id   AF-A0A820L0Q7-F1
#
_cell.length_a   1.000
_cell.length_b   1.000
_cell.length_c   1.000
_cell.angle_alpha   90.00
_cell.angle_beta   90.00
_cell.angle_gamma   90.00
#
_symmetry.space_group_name_H-M   'P 1'
#
loop_
_entity.id
_entity.type
_entity.pdbx_description
1 polymer ?
#
loop_
_entity_poly.entity_id
_entity_poly.type
_entity_poly.pdbx_seq_one_letter_code
_entity_poly.pdbx_strand_id
1 'polypeptide(L)'
;MNRVLYLSTPDPDVADLQSTGVNIAHSMQQQIGGSAVPIDFLVINSLAKAYYDLYVHLKESQREYENYFGLRDYYSLMKGIVRDTISAKDKDKLYETIRKQLKINFDGAYDGSQYLWEQFCNYINRRNIIAQYKCPPFNHLLDQTLLTRSGRYLMLIADNDSAIDYVERYIIVRQQRENKIIRTIVGSSFPGDLSSENAYAEDYNYRVLMDIILYAETPLTLIMRQMGHLYDNLYDLFNQNFAVSARKKYCRIALGALYHPRCLVHDDFYCIVFIHKRDLDQCDPPFLNRFEKHTIDIQTLIHERHWLLSRQLYGWIENCLPNNLGNNFPLLQHLFVDYSQD
;
A
#
# COMPACT_ATOMS: atom_id res chain seq x y z
N MET A 1 13.64 -1.82 41.71
CA MET A 1 13.58 -0.48 41.08
C MET A 1 12.23 -0.32 40.40
N ASN A 2 11.20 0.12 41.11
CA ASN A 2 9.87 0.46 40.57
C ASN A 2 9.84 1.97 40.25
N ARG A 3 10.63 2.42 39.27
CA ARG A 3 10.78 3.85 38.94
C ARG A 3 9.99 4.30 37.71
N VAL A 4 9.21 3.41 37.10
CA VAL A 4 8.51 3.70 35.84
C VAL A 4 7.08 3.16 35.92
N LEU A 5 6.12 3.98 35.49
CA LEU A 5 4.75 3.55 35.22
C LEU A 5 4.76 2.71 33.95
N TYR A 6 4.50 1.40 34.08
CA TYR A 6 4.36 0.49 32.95
C TYR A 6 2.87 0.37 32.60
N LEU A 7 2.51 0.83 31.39
CA LEU A 7 1.19 0.64 30.81
C LEU A 7 1.30 -0.46 29.75
N SER A 8 0.51 -1.52 29.91
CA SER A 8 0.35 -2.57 28.90
C SER A 8 -1.09 -2.59 28.44
N THR A 9 -1.30 -2.54 27.13
CA THR A 9 -2.61 -2.71 26.51
C THR A 9 -2.69 -4.11 25.92
N PRO A 10 -3.68 -4.94 26.28
CA PRO A 10 -3.91 -6.22 25.60
C PRO A 10 -4.32 -6.00 24.14
N ASP A 11 -4.22 -7.06 23.34
CA ASP A 11 -4.80 -7.07 22.00
C ASP A 11 -6.31 -6.81 22.10
N PRO A 12 -6.89 -5.97 21.22
CA PRO A 12 -8.30 -5.62 21.29
C PRO A 12 -9.17 -6.83 20.97
N ASP A 13 -10.21 -7.01 21.76
CA ASP A 13 -11.22 -8.03 21.49
C ASP A 13 -12.24 -7.55 20.44
N VAL A 14 -13.22 -8.41 20.13
CA VAL A 14 -14.28 -8.08 19.18
C VAL A 14 -15.10 -6.87 19.64
N ALA A 15 -15.34 -6.69 20.94
CA ALA A 15 -16.13 -5.58 21.47
C ALA A 15 -15.36 -4.25 21.36
N ASP A 16 -14.05 -4.27 21.60
CA ASP A 16 -13.15 -3.12 21.41
C ASP A 16 -13.14 -2.67 19.95
N LEU A 17 -13.04 -3.62 19.01
CA LEU A 17 -13.08 -3.35 17.58
C LEU A 17 -14.43 -2.75 17.15
N GLN A 18 -15.54 -3.31 17.64
CA GLN A 18 -16.89 -2.79 17.38
C GLN A 18 -17.05 -1.36 17.88
N SER A 19 -16.68 -1.11 19.14
CA SER A 19 -16.70 0.21 19.76
C SER A 19 -15.86 1.22 18.96
N THR A 20 -14.66 0.81 18.57
CA THR A 20 -13.75 1.64 17.76
C THR A 20 -14.34 1.96 16.39
N GLY A 21 -14.92 0.97 15.70
CA GLY A 21 -15.56 1.17 14.40
C GLY A 21 -16.73 2.14 14.46
N VAL A 22 -17.57 2.05 15.50
CA VAL A 22 -18.69 2.98 15.73
C VAL A 22 -18.19 4.39 16.00
N ASN A 23 -17.18 4.54 16.85
CA ASN A 23 -16.61 5.85 17.19
C ASN A 23 -15.98 6.53 15.96
N ILE A 24 -15.27 5.78 15.11
CA ILE A 24 -14.73 6.29 13.84
C ILE A 24 -15.85 6.77 12.93
N ALA A 25 -16.88 5.93 12.72
CA ALA A 25 -17.99 6.26 11.83
C ALA A 25 -18.75 7.51 12.31
N HIS A 26 -19.06 7.59 13.59
CA HIS A 26 -19.77 8.71 14.19
C HIS A 26 -18.94 10.01 14.14
N SER A 27 -17.66 9.96 14.50
CA SER A 27 -16.77 11.13 14.48
C SER A 27 -16.64 11.72 13.07
N MET A 28 -16.48 10.88 12.05
CA MET A 28 -16.37 11.35 10.66
C MET A 28 -17.69 11.91 10.11
N GLN A 29 -18.83 11.29 10.45
CA GLN A 29 -20.14 11.80 10.02
C GLN A 29 -20.42 13.21 10.57
N GLN A 30 -20.04 13.47 11.82
CA GLN A 30 -20.19 14.80 12.42
C GLN A 30 -19.34 15.87 11.70
N GLN A 31 -18.15 15.51 11.23
CA GLN A 31 -17.25 16.44 10.53
C GLN A 31 -17.75 16.80 9.12
N ILE A 32 -18.47 15.89 8.46
CA ILE A 32 -18.83 16.01 7.03
C ILE A 32 -20.22 16.66 6.82
N GLY A 33 -20.96 16.93 7.89
CA GLY A 33 -22.27 17.61 7.85
C GLY A 33 -23.45 16.63 7.82
N GLY A 34 -24.46 16.89 8.65
CA GLY A 34 -25.50 15.94 9.10
C GLY A 34 -26.54 15.43 8.08
N SER A 35 -26.22 15.36 6.79
CA SER A 35 -27.09 14.76 5.76
C SER A 35 -26.64 13.39 5.28
N ALA A 36 -25.55 12.85 5.83
CA ALA A 36 -25.07 11.50 5.52
C ALA A 36 -25.96 10.42 6.17
N VAL A 37 -26.29 9.38 5.40
CA VAL A 37 -26.95 8.20 5.96
C VAL A 37 -25.93 7.47 6.85
N PRO A 38 -26.26 7.21 8.12
CA PRO A 38 -25.37 6.48 9.00
C PRO A 38 -25.18 5.04 8.50
N ILE A 39 -23.95 4.55 8.55
CA ILE A 39 -23.67 3.12 8.32
C ILE A 39 -24.36 2.32 9.40
N ASP A 40 -25.08 1.27 8.99
CA ASP A 40 -25.79 0.37 9.90
C ASP A 40 -24.81 -0.28 10.89
N PHE A 41 -25.18 -0.30 12.18
CA PHE A 41 -24.44 -0.96 13.26
C PHE A 41 -24.19 -2.44 12.96
N LEU A 42 -25.12 -3.12 12.27
CA LEU A 42 -24.92 -4.50 11.84
C LEU A 42 -23.69 -4.63 10.91
N VAL A 43 -23.48 -3.68 10.00
CA VAL A 43 -22.35 -3.69 9.05
C VAL A 43 -21.04 -3.51 9.82
N ILE A 44 -20.98 -2.52 10.71
CA ILE A 44 -19.78 -2.25 11.52
C ILE A 44 -19.42 -3.48 12.35
N ASN A 45 -20.40 -4.09 13.02
CA ASN A 45 -20.17 -5.26 13.85
C ASN A 45 -19.73 -6.48 13.06
N SER A 46 -20.30 -6.67 11.88
CA SER A 46 -19.94 -7.78 10.99
C SER A 46 -18.51 -7.62 10.48
N LEU A 47 -18.07 -6.40 10.16
CA LEU A 47 -16.69 -6.11 9.75
C LEU A 47 -15.70 -6.31 10.90
N ALA A 48 -16.03 -5.86 12.12
CA ALA A 48 -15.20 -6.08 13.29
C ALA A 48 -14.97 -7.57 13.59
N LYS A 49 -16.05 -8.37 13.52
CA LYS A 49 -15.96 -9.84 13.66
C LYS A 49 -15.12 -10.48 12.56
N ALA A 50 -15.40 -10.13 11.30
CA ALA A 50 -14.64 -10.65 10.16
C ALA A 50 -13.14 -10.34 10.27
N TYR A 51 -12.78 -9.13 10.71
CA TYR A 51 -11.38 -8.76 10.96
C TYR A 51 -10.76 -9.58 12.09
N TYR A 52 -11.47 -9.77 13.20
CA TYR A 52 -10.98 -10.61 14.30
C TYR A 52 -10.78 -12.07 13.85
N ASP A 53 -11.70 -12.62 13.06
CA ASP A 53 -11.56 -13.98 12.51
C ASP A 53 -10.37 -14.08 11.55
N LEU A 54 -10.11 -13.05 10.75
CA LEU A 54 -8.90 -13.00 9.91
C LEU A 54 -7.64 -13.02 10.77
N TYR A 55 -7.60 -12.20 11.84
CA TYR A 55 -6.46 -12.19 12.77
C TYR A 55 -6.20 -13.59 13.38
N VAL A 56 -7.26 -14.26 13.85
CA VAL A 56 -7.16 -15.63 14.38
C VAL A 56 -6.70 -16.61 13.29
N HIS A 57 -7.28 -16.53 12.08
CA HIS A 57 -6.91 -17.37 10.96
C HIS A 57 -5.44 -17.24 10.58
N LEU A 58 -4.91 -16.01 10.54
CA LEU A 58 -3.51 -15.77 10.23
C LEU A 58 -2.59 -16.36 11.29
N LYS A 59 -2.92 -16.16 12.57
CA LYS A 59 -2.17 -16.70 13.70
C LYS A 59 -2.13 -18.24 13.74
N GLU A 60 -3.25 -18.88 13.41
CA GLU A 60 -3.37 -20.34 13.52
C GLU A 60 -2.92 -21.08 12.25
N SER A 61 -3.26 -20.54 11.08
CA SER A 61 -3.16 -21.25 9.79
C SER A 61 -2.16 -20.65 8.81
N GLN A 62 -1.75 -19.38 8.98
CA GLN A 62 -0.88 -18.66 8.04
C GLN A 62 0.19 -17.85 8.81
N ARG A 63 0.99 -18.53 9.64
CA ARG A 63 1.92 -17.89 10.59
C ARG A 63 2.93 -16.93 9.97
N GLU A 64 3.31 -17.16 8.72
CA GLU A 64 4.16 -16.23 7.93
C GLU A 64 3.56 -14.82 7.85
N TYR A 65 2.22 -14.73 7.87
CA TYR A 65 1.45 -13.50 7.75
C TYR A 65 0.77 -13.07 9.06
N GLU A 66 1.14 -13.64 10.22
CA GLU A 66 0.48 -13.39 11.51
C GLU A 66 0.34 -11.89 11.83
N ASN A 67 1.39 -11.11 11.55
CA ASN A 67 1.43 -9.67 11.84
C ASN A 67 1.33 -8.79 10.59
N TYR A 68 0.95 -9.36 9.44
CA TYR A 68 0.96 -8.66 8.16
C TYR A 68 -0.13 -7.57 8.05
N PHE A 69 -1.28 -7.78 8.69
CA PHE A 69 -2.32 -6.78 8.85
C PHE A 69 -2.46 -6.41 10.33
N GLY A 70 -2.69 -5.13 10.59
CA GLY A 70 -2.88 -4.62 11.93
C GLY A 70 -4.08 -3.68 12.05
N LEU A 71 -4.20 -3.07 13.23
CA LEU A 71 -5.32 -2.19 13.55
C LEU A 71 -5.41 -0.96 12.64
N ARG A 72 -4.29 -0.54 12.05
CA ARG A 72 -4.27 0.57 11.08
C ARG A 72 -4.99 0.21 9.78
N ASP A 73 -4.91 -1.05 9.34
CA ASP A 73 -5.67 -1.54 8.19
C ASP A 73 -7.17 -1.51 8.51
N TYR A 74 -7.57 -1.97 9.70
CA TYR A 74 -8.95 -1.90 10.17
C TYR A 74 -9.47 -0.46 10.30
N TYR A 75 -8.69 0.45 10.90
CA TYR A 75 -9.09 1.86 11.02
C TYR A 75 -9.22 2.53 9.64
N SER A 76 -8.31 2.21 8.73
CA SER A 76 -8.33 2.74 7.36
C SER A 76 -9.51 2.19 6.56
N LEU A 77 -9.87 0.91 6.75
CA LEU A 77 -11.09 0.31 6.22
C LEU A 77 -12.34 1.08 6.66
N MET A 78 -12.50 1.29 7.98
CA MET A 78 -13.66 1.98 8.52
C MET A 78 -13.74 3.43 8.01
N LYS A 79 -12.62 4.16 8.03
CA LYS A 79 -12.55 5.53 7.49
C LYS A 79 -12.88 5.58 6.00
N GLY A 80 -12.35 4.63 5.23
CA GLY A 80 -12.57 4.53 3.79
C GLY A 80 -14.02 4.25 3.43
N ILE A 81 -14.68 3.30 4.11
CA ILE A 81 -16.09 3.00 3.90
C ILE A 81 -16.95 4.21 4.21
N VAL A 82 -16.72 4.89 5.34
CA VAL A 82 -17.50 6.08 5.73
C VAL A 82 -17.35 7.18 4.69
N ARG A 83 -16.11 7.53 4.32
CA ARG A 83 -15.82 8.57 3.33
C ARG A 83 -16.47 8.28 1.97
N ASP A 84 -16.31 7.06 1.47
CA ASP A 84 -16.77 6.69 0.13
C ASP A 84 -18.30 6.53 0.10
N THR A 85 -18.91 6.03 1.17
CA THR A 85 -20.39 5.93 1.29
C THR A 85 -21.04 7.31 1.38
N ILE A 86 -20.41 8.28 2.06
CA ILE A 86 -20.94 9.65 2.11
C ILE A 86 -20.84 10.31 0.73
N SER A 87 -19.78 10.02 -0.02
CA SER A 87 -19.57 10.56 -1.37
C SER A 87 -20.53 9.92 -2.39
N ALA A 88 -20.82 8.63 -2.22
CA ALA A 88 -21.81 7.91 -3.00
C ALA A 88 -23.22 8.29 -2.51
N LYS A 89 -23.90 9.21 -3.20
CA LYS A 89 -25.30 9.61 -2.91
C LYS A 89 -26.34 8.47 -3.04
N ASP A 90 -25.89 7.23 -3.26
CA ASP A 90 -26.70 6.06 -3.55
C ASP A 90 -26.39 4.93 -2.56
N LYS A 91 -27.40 4.48 -1.81
CA LYS A 91 -27.27 3.39 -0.84
C LYS A 91 -26.99 2.05 -1.51
N ASP A 92 -27.36 1.89 -2.79
CA ASP A 92 -27.23 0.62 -3.51
C ASP A 92 -25.76 0.27 -3.78
N LYS A 93 -24.83 1.20 -3.55
CA LYS A 93 -23.38 1.00 -3.70
C LYS A 93 -22.64 0.67 -2.39
N LEU A 94 -23.34 0.47 -1.27
CA LEU A 94 -22.68 0.18 0.01
C LEU A 94 -21.82 -1.08 -0.06
N TYR A 95 -22.37 -2.18 -0.57
CA TYR A 95 -21.65 -3.46 -0.67
C TYR A 95 -20.49 -3.42 -1.66
N GLU A 96 -20.65 -2.70 -2.77
CA GLU A 96 -19.55 -2.41 -3.71
C GLU A 96 -18.42 -1.63 -3.02
N THR A 97 -18.78 -0.60 -2.23
CA THR A 97 -17.85 0.22 -1.45
C THR A 97 -17.11 -0.62 -0.42
N ILE A 98 -17.82 -1.46 0.33
CA ILE A 98 -17.21 -2.36 1.31
C ILE A 98 -16.25 -3.33 0.60
N ARG A 99 -16.69 -3.97 -0.49
CA ARG A 99 -15.88 -4.94 -1.22
C ARG A 99 -14.57 -4.32 -1.72
N LYS A 100 -14.67 -3.11 -2.25
CA LYS A 100 -13.54 -2.31 -2.71
C LYS A 100 -12.62 -1.89 -1.56
N GLN A 101 -13.17 -1.38 -0.46
CA GLN A 101 -12.39 -0.93 0.70
C GLN A 101 -11.70 -2.10 1.41
N LEU A 102 -12.28 -3.30 1.39
CA LEU A 102 -11.60 -4.53 1.82
C LEU A 102 -10.37 -4.81 0.96
N LYS A 103 -10.50 -4.72 -0.38
CA LYS A 103 -9.34 -4.93 -1.28
C LYS A 103 -8.28 -3.84 -1.12
N ILE A 104 -8.66 -2.59 -0.91
CA ILE A 104 -7.70 -1.50 -0.64
C ILE A 104 -6.89 -1.78 0.64
N ASN A 105 -7.53 -2.21 1.71
CA ASN A 105 -6.87 -2.29 3.02
C ASN A 105 -6.24 -3.65 3.36
N PHE A 106 -6.66 -4.73 2.70
CA PHE A 106 -6.28 -6.11 3.03
C PHE A 106 -5.71 -6.87 1.83
N ASP A 107 -4.81 -6.24 1.09
CA ASP A 107 -4.13 -6.80 -0.07
C ASP A 107 -2.59 -6.80 0.10
N GLY A 108 -1.88 -7.30 -0.91
CA GLY A 108 -0.43 -7.36 -0.97
C GLY A 108 0.06 -8.80 -1.11
N ALA A 109 1.08 -9.20 -0.35
CA ALA A 109 1.65 -10.55 -0.46
C ALA A 109 0.65 -11.65 -0.07
N TYR A 110 -0.23 -11.35 0.89
CA TYR A 110 -1.39 -12.16 1.23
C TYR A 110 -2.68 -11.36 0.96
N ASP A 111 -3.65 -11.95 0.26
CA ASP A 111 -4.95 -11.32 0.00
C ASP A 111 -5.98 -11.75 1.07
N GLY A 112 -6.11 -10.93 2.12
CA GLY A 112 -7.11 -11.12 3.16
C GLY A 112 -8.51 -10.63 2.78
N SER A 113 -8.64 -9.88 1.68
CA SER A 113 -9.88 -9.22 1.29
C SER A 113 -10.99 -10.21 0.92
N GLN A 114 -10.64 -11.34 0.31
CA GLN A 114 -11.60 -12.40 -0.05
C GLN A 114 -12.17 -13.04 1.21
N TYR A 115 -11.30 -13.45 2.14
CA TYR A 115 -11.69 -14.04 3.41
C TYR A 115 -12.62 -13.11 4.20
N LEU A 116 -12.23 -11.83 4.33
CA LEU A 116 -13.04 -10.83 5.02
C LEU A 116 -14.41 -10.64 4.37
N TRP A 117 -14.46 -10.63 3.04
CA TRP A 117 -15.71 -10.46 2.31
C TRP A 117 -16.67 -11.62 2.54
N GLU A 118 -16.16 -12.85 2.53
CA GLU A 118 -16.96 -14.05 2.79
C GLU A 118 -17.48 -14.08 4.24
N GLN A 119 -16.61 -13.81 5.23
CA GLN A 119 -17.03 -13.74 6.63
C GLN A 119 -18.03 -12.61 6.88
N PHE A 120 -17.79 -11.43 6.32
CA PHE A 120 -18.73 -10.32 6.40
C PHE A 120 -20.11 -10.71 5.84
N CYS A 121 -20.16 -11.31 4.64
CA CYS A 121 -21.40 -11.75 4.01
C CYS A 121 -22.13 -12.82 4.83
N ASN A 122 -21.38 -13.71 5.49
CA ASN A 122 -21.93 -14.69 6.44
C ASN A 122 -22.57 -14.00 7.64
N TYR A 123 -21.90 -13.04 8.27
CA TYR A 123 -22.41 -12.35 9.47
C TYR A 123 -23.66 -11.51 9.22
N ILE A 124 -23.80 -10.92 8.03
CA ILE A 124 -25.02 -10.21 7.65
C ILE A 124 -26.12 -11.13 7.08
N ASN A 125 -25.90 -12.45 7.07
CA ASN A 125 -26.79 -13.47 6.50
C ASN A 125 -27.16 -13.23 5.02
N ARG A 126 -26.20 -12.76 4.20
CA ARG A 126 -26.39 -12.51 2.76
C ARG A 126 -25.29 -13.17 1.93
N ARG A 127 -25.28 -14.51 1.85
CA ARG A 127 -24.28 -15.24 1.05
C ARG A 127 -24.42 -15.02 -0.46
N ASN A 128 -25.63 -14.68 -0.93
CA ASN A 128 -25.91 -14.43 -2.34
C ASN A 128 -25.13 -13.24 -2.91
N ILE A 129 -24.77 -12.24 -2.08
CA ILE A 129 -24.04 -11.06 -2.57
C ILE A 129 -22.55 -11.33 -2.81
N ILE A 130 -22.01 -12.47 -2.35
CA ILE A 130 -20.60 -12.83 -2.56
C ILE A 130 -20.26 -12.86 -4.05
N ALA A 131 -21.12 -13.49 -4.86
CA ALA A 131 -20.95 -13.58 -6.30
C ALA A 131 -21.36 -12.31 -7.06
N GLN A 132 -22.17 -11.44 -6.43
CA GLN A 132 -22.69 -10.22 -7.05
C GLN A 132 -21.62 -9.13 -7.14
N TYR A 133 -20.82 -8.96 -6.07
CA TYR A 133 -19.82 -7.89 -6.00
C TYR A 133 -18.42 -8.45 -6.19
N LYS A 134 -17.87 -8.25 -7.39
CA LYS A 134 -16.52 -8.69 -7.75
C LYS A 134 -15.45 -7.79 -7.16
N CYS A 135 -14.27 -8.36 -6.96
CA CYS A 135 -13.10 -7.61 -6.57
C CYS A 135 -12.70 -6.65 -7.70
N PRO A 136 -12.42 -5.36 -7.42
CA PRO A 136 -11.88 -4.45 -8.42
C PRO A 136 -10.47 -4.90 -8.85
N PRO A 137 -10.14 -4.82 -10.15
CA PRO A 137 -8.79 -5.14 -10.64
C PRO A 137 -7.75 -4.10 -10.17
N PHE A 138 -6.49 -4.51 -10.11
CA PHE A 138 -5.37 -3.69 -9.61
C PHE A 138 -5.24 -2.35 -10.35
N ASN A 139 -5.38 -2.33 -11.68
CA ASN A 139 -5.34 -1.10 -12.47
C ASN A 139 -6.36 -0.03 -12.02
N HIS A 140 -7.58 -0.45 -11.71
CA HIS A 140 -8.65 0.44 -11.25
C HIS A 140 -8.39 0.95 -9.83
N LEU A 141 -7.86 0.09 -8.96
CA LEU A 141 -7.42 0.49 -7.61
C LEU A 141 -6.30 1.51 -7.68
N LEU A 142 -5.25 1.23 -8.45
CA LEU A 142 -4.10 2.10 -8.62
C LEU A 142 -4.52 3.47 -9.18
N ASP A 143 -5.28 3.49 -10.29
CA ASP A 143 -5.77 4.74 -10.89
C ASP A 143 -6.54 5.59 -9.86
N GLN A 144 -7.40 4.95 -9.07
CA GLN A 144 -8.17 5.66 -8.08
C GLN A 144 -7.30 6.18 -6.93
N THR A 145 -6.41 5.36 -6.37
CA THR A 145 -5.51 5.77 -5.29
C THR A 145 -4.64 6.96 -5.73
N LEU A 146 -4.18 6.97 -6.98
CA LEU A 146 -3.42 8.10 -7.56
C LEU A 146 -4.24 9.39 -7.74
N LEU A 147 -5.55 9.25 -7.98
CA LEU A 147 -6.48 10.36 -8.11
C LEU A 147 -6.87 10.94 -6.76
N THR A 148 -7.36 10.09 -5.84
CA THR A 148 -7.89 10.53 -4.55
C THR A 148 -6.80 10.86 -3.55
N ARG A 149 -5.67 10.15 -3.58
CA ARG A 149 -4.56 10.24 -2.62
C ARG A 149 -5.05 10.23 -1.17
N SER A 150 -6.12 9.48 -0.92
CA SER A 150 -6.85 9.48 0.34
C SER A 150 -6.56 8.21 1.12
N GLY A 151 -6.15 8.35 2.38
CA GLY A 151 -5.77 7.22 3.22
C GLY A 151 -4.25 7.14 3.39
N ARG A 152 -3.76 5.90 3.54
CA ARG A 152 -2.35 5.62 3.79
C ARG A 152 -1.52 5.84 2.54
N TYR A 153 -0.21 5.98 2.72
CA TYR A 153 0.71 5.92 1.59
C TYR A 153 0.72 4.52 0.97
N LEU A 154 1.12 4.46 -0.28
CA LEU A 154 1.03 3.25 -1.09
C LEU A 154 2.36 2.47 -1.05
N MET A 155 2.28 1.17 -0.82
CA MET A 155 3.36 0.21 -0.96
C MET A 155 3.03 -0.74 -2.11
N LEU A 156 3.89 -0.76 -3.12
CA LEU A 156 3.78 -1.64 -4.27
C LEU A 156 4.84 -2.73 -4.16
N ILE A 157 4.39 -3.97 -4.07
CA ILE A 157 5.22 -5.15 -3.91
C ILE A 157 5.46 -5.76 -5.28
N ALA A 158 6.72 -5.88 -5.68
CA ALA A 158 7.14 -6.34 -6.99
C ALA A 158 7.96 -7.62 -6.91
N ASP A 159 7.80 -8.51 -7.89
CA ASP A 159 8.62 -9.71 -8.00
C ASP A 159 10.01 -9.42 -8.61
N ASN A 160 10.09 -8.47 -9.56
CA ASN A 160 11.31 -8.08 -10.26
C ASN A 160 11.37 -6.57 -10.56
N ASP A 161 12.55 -6.08 -10.98
CA ASP A 161 12.76 -4.66 -11.31
C ASP A 161 11.99 -4.22 -12.56
N SER A 162 11.80 -5.11 -13.54
CA SER A 162 11.01 -4.85 -14.76
C SER A 162 9.57 -4.45 -14.43
N ALA A 163 8.96 -5.13 -13.45
CA ALA A 163 7.63 -4.78 -12.93
C ALA A 163 7.63 -3.38 -12.31
N ILE A 164 8.64 -3.06 -11.49
CA ILE A 164 8.78 -1.74 -10.87
C ILE A 164 8.87 -0.66 -11.94
N ASP A 165 9.76 -0.82 -12.92
CA ASP A 165 10.00 0.15 -13.99
C ASP A 165 8.74 0.38 -14.83
N TYR A 166 8.02 -0.71 -15.16
CA TYR A 166 6.77 -0.62 -15.90
C TYR A 166 5.68 0.14 -15.13
N VAL A 167 5.47 -0.22 -13.86
CA VAL A 167 4.44 0.41 -13.02
C VAL A 167 4.80 1.85 -12.69
N GLU A 168 6.07 2.14 -12.41
CA GLU A 168 6.56 3.50 -12.23
C GLU A 168 6.25 4.34 -13.48
N ARG A 169 6.57 3.84 -14.68
CA ARG A 169 6.23 4.54 -15.93
C ARG A 169 4.73 4.73 -16.09
N TYR A 170 3.93 3.72 -15.77
CA TYR A 170 2.47 3.81 -15.79
C TYR A 170 1.98 4.95 -14.88
N ILE A 171 2.47 5.00 -13.64
CA ILE A 171 2.13 6.04 -12.65
C ILE A 171 2.54 7.42 -13.16
N ILE A 172 3.77 7.56 -13.67
CA ILE A 172 4.30 8.84 -14.19
C ILE A 172 3.40 9.36 -15.32
N VAL A 173 3.08 8.52 -16.30
CA VAL A 173 2.23 8.90 -17.44
C VAL A 173 0.82 9.30 -16.97
N ARG A 174 0.25 8.57 -16.01
CA ARG A 174 -1.07 8.91 -15.44
C ARG A 174 -1.05 10.23 -14.68
N GLN A 175 -0.07 10.45 -13.82
CA GLN A 175 0.05 11.69 -13.02
C GLN A 175 0.31 12.92 -13.90
N GLN A 176 1.14 12.77 -14.95
CA GLN A 176 1.40 13.85 -15.91
C GLN A 176 0.15 14.26 -16.68
N ARG A 177 -0.72 13.31 -17.05
CA ARG A 177 -2.02 13.61 -17.70
C ARG A 177 -2.95 14.45 -16.81
N GLU A 178 -2.87 14.23 -15.50
CA GLU A 178 -3.62 14.98 -14.49
C GLU A 178 -2.91 16.28 -14.04
N ASN A 179 -1.83 16.69 -14.72
CA ASN A 179 -0.99 17.84 -14.37
C ASN A 179 -0.42 17.80 -12.94
N LYS A 180 -0.26 16.61 -12.36
CA LYS A 180 0.30 16.45 -11.01
C LYS A 180 1.81 16.22 -11.09
N ILE A 181 2.56 16.85 -10.17
CA ILE A 181 4.02 16.73 -10.11
C ILE A 181 4.38 15.38 -9.51
N ILE A 182 5.34 14.69 -10.14
CA ILE A 182 5.90 13.43 -9.68
C ILE A 182 7.42 13.48 -9.69
N ARG A 183 8.04 12.87 -8.67
CA ARG A 183 9.49 12.71 -8.53
C ARG A 183 9.80 11.30 -8.05
N THR A 184 10.89 10.74 -8.55
CA THR A 184 11.43 9.46 -8.09
C THR A 184 12.77 9.72 -7.41
N ILE A 185 12.96 9.12 -6.24
CA ILE A 185 14.28 9.00 -5.62
C ILE A 185 14.61 7.51 -5.54
N VAL A 186 15.82 7.18 -5.99
CA VAL A 186 16.39 5.84 -5.93
C VAL A 186 17.54 5.86 -4.93
N GLY A 187 17.49 4.95 -3.96
CA GLY A 187 18.53 4.76 -2.97
C GLY A 187 19.77 4.14 -3.57
N SER A 188 20.92 4.44 -2.97
CA SER A 188 22.19 3.86 -3.39
C SER A 188 22.20 2.37 -3.04
N SER A 189 22.66 1.56 -3.99
CA SER A 189 22.98 0.15 -3.78
C SER A 189 24.47 -0.09 -3.55
N PHE A 190 25.29 0.97 -3.51
CA PHE A 190 26.73 0.86 -3.29
C PHE A 190 27.02 0.60 -1.81
N PRO A 191 27.81 -0.45 -1.46
CA PRO A 191 28.08 -0.81 -0.07
C PRO A 191 28.69 0.31 0.78
N GLY A 192 29.49 1.19 0.16
CA GLY A 192 30.12 2.32 0.86
C GLY A 192 29.12 3.38 1.34
N ASP A 193 27.98 3.51 0.67
CA ASP A 193 26.91 4.45 1.04
C ASP A 193 25.96 3.85 2.10
N LEU A 194 26.01 2.53 2.27
CA LEU A 194 25.16 1.77 3.20
C LEU A 194 25.88 1.41 4.51
N SER A 195 27.22 1.47 4.54
CA SER A 195 28.00 1.13 5.72
C SER A 195 27.87 2.20 6.81
N SER A 196 27.25 1.87 7.94
CA SER A 196 27.08 2.76 9.09
C SER A 196 28.40 3.17 9.78
N GLU A 197 29.53 2.56 9.40
CA GLU A 197 30.84 2.80 10.00
C GLU A 197 31.59 4.00 9.40
N ASN A 198 31.12 4.56 8.28
CA ASN A 198 31.82 5.62 7.55
C ASN A 198 30.99 6.91 7.49
N ALA A 199 31.63 8.05 7.76
CA ALA A 199 31.00 9.38 7.70
C ALA A 199 30.34 9.69 6.33
N TYR A 200 30.84 9.09 5.25
CA TYR A 200 30.28 9.22 3.91
C TYR A 200 28.83 8.71 3.80
N ALA A 201 28.51 7.60 4.48
CA ALA A 201 27.16 7.05 4.49
C ALA A 201 26.18 7.99 5.24
N GLU A 202 26.63 8.61 6.34
CA GLU A 202 25.83 9.60 7.05
C GLU A 202 25.56 10.84 6.19
N ASP A 203 26.57 11.34 5.47
CA ASP A 203 26.43 12.48 4.55
C ASP A 203 25.46 12.17 3.40
N TYR A 204 25.52 10.95 2.83
CA TYR A 204 24.59 10.48 1.82
C TYR A 204 23.15 10.44 2.36
N ASN A 205 22.95 9.77 3.50
CA ASN A 205 21.66 9.66 4.16
C ASN A 205 21.07 11.04 4.47
N TYR A 206 21.90 11.96 4.96
CA TYR A 206 21.49 13.32 5.26
C TYR A 206 21.00 14.05 4.00
N ARG A 207 21.71 13.94 2.88
CA ARG A 207 21.30 14.56 1.61
C ARG A 207 19.97 14.02 1.11
N VAL A 208 19.80 12.70 1.10
CA VAL A 208 18.54 12.08 0.68
C VAL A 208 17.37 12.52 1.57
N LEU A 209 17.57 12.52 2.88
CA LEU A 209 16.54 12.95 3.82
C LEU A 209 16.20 14.44 3.69
N MET A 210 17.18 15.30 3.41
CA MET A 210 16.96 16.71 3.08
C MET A 210 16.09 16.87 1.83
N ASP A 211 16.37 16.11 0.77
CA ASP A 211 15.55 16.13 -0.45
C ASP A 211 14.12 15.70 -0.16
N ILE A 212 13.93 14.65 0.65
CA ILE A 212 12.59 14.20 1.07
C ILE A 212 11.85 15.28 1.86
N ILE A 213 12.54 16.00 2.77
CA ILE A 213 11.97 17.12 3.51
C ILE A 213 11.48 18.19 2.53
N LEU A 214 12.34 18.62 1.59
CA LEU A 214 11.99 19.64 0.60
C LEU A 214 10.82 19.20 -0.29
N TYR A 215 10.77 17.93 -0.69
CA TYR A 215 9.66 17.40 -1.47
C TYR A 215 8.36 17.30 -0.66
N ALA A 216 8.43 16.93 0.62
CA ALA A 216 7.27 16.86 1.51
C ALA A 216 6.59 18.23 1.69
N GLU A 217 7.33 19.34 1.54
CA GLU A 217 6.79 20.70 1.60
C GLU A 217 6.00 21.13 0.35
N THR A 218 5.96 20.29 -0.70
CA THR A 218 5.37 20.63 -2.00
C THR A 218 4.23 19.67 -2.42
N PRO A 219 3.29 20.10 -3.29
CA PRO A 219 2.17 19.28 -3.77
C PRO A 219 2.59 18.24 -4.82
N LEU A 220 3.44 17.28 -4.45
CA LEU A 220 3.93 16.25 -5.37
C LEU A 220 3.68 14.82 -4.89
N THR A 221 3.76 13.87 -5.82
CA THR A 221 3.89 12.45 -5.50
C THR A 221 5.36 12.05 -5.54
N LEU A 222 5.84 11.49 -4.44
CA LEU A 222 7.20 10.98 -4.30
C LEU A 222 7.20 9.47 -4.43
N ILE A 223 7.92 8.96 -5.42
CA ILE A 223 8.22 7.53 -5.59
C ILE A 223 9.57 7.26 -4.92
N MET A 224 9.61 6.28 -4.02
CA MET A 224 10.82 5.84 -3.33
C MET A 224 11.17 4.41 -3.74
N ARG A 225 12.41 4.20 -4.19
CA ARG A 225 12.98 2.89 -4.52
C ARG A 225 14.26 2.66 -3.73
N GLN A 226 14.48 1.43 -3.26
CA GLN A 226 15.75 1.01 -2.64
C GLN A 226 16.17 1.88 -1.42
N MET A 227 15.20 2.40 -0.66
CA MET A 227 15.43 3.28 0.49
C MET A 227 15.24 2.58 1.85
N GLY A 228 15.37 1.26 1.89
CA GLY A 228 15.13 0.44 3.10
C GLY A 228 15.86 0.96 4.33
N HIS A 229 17.14 1.32 4.17
CA HIS A 229 18.01 1.85 5.22
C HIS A 229 17.58 3.21 5.80
N LEU A 230 16.65 3.93 5.16
CA LEU A 230 16.15 5.24 5.60
C LEU A 230 14.71 5.22 6.11
N TYR A 231 14.00 4.09 6.06
CA TYR A 231 12.58 4.07 6.42
C TYR A 231 12.32 4.37 7.90
N ASP A 232 13.26 4.02 8.78
CA ASP A 232 13.18 4.36 10.20
C ASP A 232 13.29 5.87 10.43
N ASN A 233 14.10 6.57 9.64
CA ASN A 233 14.22 8.03 9.71
C ASN A 233 12.92 8.74 9.32
N LEU A 234 12.10 8.09 8.49
CA LEU A 234 10.83 8.59 7.96
C LEU A 234 9.61 8.08 8.75
N TYR A 235 9.83 7.46 9.91
CA TYR A 235 8.77 6.85 10.72
C TYR A 235 7.56 7.77 10.91
N ASP A 236 7.79 9.00 11.37
CA ASP A 236 6.73 9.96 11.67
C ASP A 236 6.03 10.48 10.40
N LEU A 237 6.75 10.55 9.27
CA LEU A 237 6.18 10.90 7.98
C LEU A 237 5.19 9.80 7.54
N PHE A 238 5.63 8.53 7.55
CA PHE A 238 4.78 7.39 7.19
C PHE A 238 3.66 7.15 8.20
N ASN A 239 3.84 7.56 9.45
CA ASN A 239 2.83 7.46 10.48
C ASN A 239 1.58 8.32 10.20
N GLN A 240 1.72 9.39 9.40
CA GLN A 240 0.67 10.36 9.07
C GLN A 240 -0.06 10.97 10.29
N ASN A 241 0.54 10.90 11.48
CA ASN A 241 0.04 11.53 12.70
C ASN A 241 0.64 12.94 12.86
N PHE A 242 0.24 13.84 11.96
CA PHE A 242 0.82 15.17 11.87
C PHE A 242 0.33 16.10 12.98
N ALA A 243 1.25 16.86 13.57
CA ALA A 243 0.91 17.99 14.42
C ALA A 243 0.37 19.14 13.54
N VAL A 244 -0.86 19.59 13.80
CA VAL A 244 -1.47 20.67 13.02
C VAL A 244 -1.35 21.99 13.77
N SER A 245 -0.72 22.98 13.15
CA SER A 245 -0.62 24.36 13.68
C SER A 245 -0.84 25.35 12.56
N ALA A 246 -1.71 26.35 12.77
CA ALA A 246 -2.08 27.33 11.76
C ALA A 246 -2.49 26.71 10.41
N ARG A 247 -3.28 25.62 10.45
CA ARG A 247 -3.74 24.82 9.29
C ARG A 247 -2.61 24.16 8.47
N LYS A 248 -1.39 24.11 9.00
CA LYS A 248 -0.25 23.41 8.38
C LYS A 248 0.06 22.13 9.15
N LYS A 249 0.37 21.05 8.43
CA LYS A 249 0.76 19.75 8.99
C LYS A 249 2.26 19.69 9.20
N TYR A 250 2.68 19.14 10.34
CA TYR A 250 4.10 18.97 10.65
C TYR A 250 4.38 17.54 11.14
N CYS A 251 5.51 16.97 10.72
CA CYS A 251 6.09 15.75 11.30
C CYS A 251 7.53 16.02 11.75
N ARG A 252 8.16 15.03 12.38
CA ARG A 252 9.61 15.02 12.58
C ARG A 252 10.23 14.02 11.61
N ILE A 253 11.41 14.34 11.10
CA ILE A 253 12.22 13.39 10.31
C ILE A 253 13.55 13.28 11.03
N ALA A 254 14.01 12.07 11.30
CA ALA A 254 15.26 11.88 12.04
C ALA A 254 16.46 12.01 11.10
N LEU A 255 17.36 12.95 11.37
CA LEU A 255 18.61 13.13 10.65
C LEU A 255 19.75 12.72 11.57
N GLY A 256 20.18 11.47 11.45
CA GLY A 256 21.07 10.85 12.42
C GLY A 256 20.40 10.67 13.80
N ALA A 257 21.21 10.47 14.84
CA ALA A 257 20.72 10.04 16.15
C ALA A 257 20.12 11.17 17.02
N LEU A 258 20.45 12.43 16.75
CA LEU A 258 20.21 13.55 17.68
C LEU A 258 19.37 14.69 17.07
N TYR A 259 19.30 14.80 15.75
CA TYR A 259 18.68 15.96 15.10
C TYR A 259 17.38 15.57 14.41
N HIS A 260 16.24 15.92 15.01
CA HIS A 260 14.91 15.58 14.50
C HIS A 260 14.11 16.86 14.17
N PRO A 261 14.39 17.54 13.05
CA PRO A 261 13.72 18.78 12.68
C PRO A 261 12.21 18.61 12.53
N ARG A 262 11.49 19.69 12.80
CA ARG A 262 10.06 19.80 12.51
C ARG A 262 9.88 20.17 11.04
N CYS A 263 9.37 19.24 10.26
CA CYS A 263 9.23 19.36 8.82
C CYS A 263 7.78 19.65 8.46
N LEU A 264 7.54 20.59 7.54
CA LEU A 264 6.21 20.89 7.01
C LEU A 264 5.83 19.81 5.99
N VAL A 265 4.57 19.37 6.02
CA VAL A 265 4.03 18.42 5.05
C VAL A 265 2.85 19.08 4.32
N HIS A 266 2.95 19.16 3.00
CA HIS A 266 1.90 19.68 2.15
C HIS A 266 0.68 18.76 2.15
N ASP A 267 -0.53 19.31 2.06
CA ASP A 267 -1.76 18.51 2.11
C ASP A 267 -1.87 17.52 0.94
N ASP A 268 -1.42 17.93 -0.25
CA ASP A 268 -1.40 17.11 -1.47
C ASP A 268 -0.13 16.26 -1.67
N PHE A 269 0.79 16.26 -0.69
CA PHE A 269 1.97 15.40 -0.73
C PHE A 269 1.55 13.93 -0.58
N TYR A 270 2.05 13.07 -1.47
CA TYR A 270 1.74 11.64 -1.44
C TYR A 270 2.99 10.79 -1.69
N CYS A 271 3.12 9.67 -0.99
CA CYS A 271 4.27 8.78 -1.10
C CYS A 271 3.85 7.42 -1.67
N ILE A 272 4.69 6.90 -2.57
CA ILE A 272 4.60 5.54 -3.10
C ILE A 272 5.96 4.87 -2.89
N VAL A 273 5.97 3.71 -2.24
CA VAL A 273 7.18 2.94 -1.95
C VAL A 273 7.14 1.64 -2.74
N PHE A 274 8.20 1.35 -3.49
CA PHE A 274 8.39 0.04 -4.11
C PHE A 274 9.25 -0.85 -3.21
N ILE A 275 8.78 -2.08 -3.00
CA ILE A 275 9.50 -3.11 -2.24
C ILE A 275 9.53 -4.39 -3.06
N HIS A 276 10.69 -5.06 -3.09
CA HIS A 276 10.74 -6.40 -3.68
C HIS A 276 10.10 -7.41 -2.74
N LYS A 277 9.35 -8.36 -3.29
CA LYS A 277 8.71 -9.41 -2.50
C LYS A 277 9.69 -10.17 -1.60
N ARG A 278 10.93 -10.39 -2.07
CA ARG A 278 12.02 -11.02 -1.29
C ARG A 278 12.48 -10.24 -0.06
N ASP A 279 12.25 -8.92 -0.03
CA ASP A 279 12.67 -8.04 1.07
C ASP A 279 11.52 -7.77 2.05
N LEU A 280 10.33 -8.34 1.80
CA LEU A 280 9.16 -8.12 2.63
C LEU A 280 9.33 -8.72 4.04
N ASP A 281 9.98 -9.88 4.15
CA ASP A 281 10.25 -10.55 5.43
C ASP A 281 11.25 -9.79 6.31
N GLN A 282 12.04 -8.91 5.71
CA GLN A 282 12.99 -8.04 6.42
C GLN A 282 12.29 -6.78 6.96
N CYS A 283 11.07 -6.49 6.50
CA CYS A 283 10.31 -5.32 6.92
C CYS A 283 9.57 -5.62 8.22
N ASP A 284 9.78 -4.77 9.23
CA ASP A 284 9.07 -4.95 10.49
C ASP A 284 7.54 -4.73 10.32
N PRO A 285 6.68 -5.54 10.98
CA PRO A 285 5.23 -5.39 10.89
C PRO A 285 4.68 -3.97 11.16
N PRO A 286 5.21 -3.19 12.13
CA PRO A 286 4.78 -1.82 12.34
C PRO A 286 4.98 -0.91 11.12
N PHE A 287 6.00 -1.15 10.30
CA PHE A 287 6.24 -0.43 9.05
C PHE A 287 5.19 -0.81 8.01
N LEU A 288 4.98 -2.11 7.75
CA LEU A 288 3.97 -2.62 6.80
C LEU A 288 2.56 -2.11 7.11
N ASN A 289 2.21 -1.99 8.40
CA ASN A 289 0.90 -1.52 8.85
C ASN A 289 0.66 -0.01 8.58
N ARG A 290 1.69 0.76 8.21
CA ARG A 290 1.53 2.19 7.85
C ARG A 290 1.11 2.41 6.39
N PHE A 291 1.20 1.37 5.56
CA PHE A 291 0.94 1.48 4.13
C PHE A 291 -0.30 0.69 3.71
N GLU A 292 -0.99 1.25 2.71
CA GLU A 292 -1.84 0.50 1.79
C GLU A 292 -0.93 -0.38 0.92
N LYS A 293 -1.20 -1.69 0.85
CA LYS A 293 -0.26 -2.67 0.25
C LYS A 293 -0.92 -3.35 -0.94
N HIS A 294 -0.23 -3.39 -2.07
CA HIS A 294 -0.68 -4.10 -3.26
C HIS A 294 0.47 -4.83 -3.94
N THR A 295 0.23 -6.08 -4.36
CA THR A 295 1.15 -6.79 -5.25
C THR A 295 0.92 -6.28 -6.66
N ILE A 296 2.02 -5.98 -7.36
CA ILE A 296 1.96 -5.51 -8.74
C ILE A 296 1.45 -6.64 -9.63
N ASP A 297 0.34 -6.37 -10.32
CA ASP A 297 -0.16 -7.22 -11.39
C ASP A 297 -0.04 -6.49 -12.73
N ILE A 298 1.06 -6.73 -13.43
CA ILE A 298 1.35 -6.14 -14.74
C ILE A 298 0.27 -6.50 -15.76
N GLN A 299 -0.32 -7.70 -15.67
CA GLN A 299 -1.31 -8.18 -16.65
C GLN A 299 -2.55 -7.28 -16.68
N THR A 300 -2.95 -6.73 -15.53
CA THR A 300 -4.08 -5.80 -15.44
C THR A 300 -3.77 -4.41 -16.00
N LEU A 301 -2.50 -4.02 -16.07
CA LEU A 301 -2.06 -2.71 -16.54
C LEU A 301 -1.80 -2.68 -18.05
N ILE A 302 -1.43 -3.82 -18.63
CA ILE A 302 -1.19 -3.94 -20.07
C ILE A 302 -2.53 -3.89 -20.81
N HIS A 303 -2.64 -2.97 -21.77
CA HIS A 303 -3.79 -2.92 -22.67
C HIS A 303 -3.86 -4.18 -23.54
N GLU A 304 -5.06 -4.75 -23.72
CA GLU A 304 -5.28 -6.03 -24.44
C GLU A 304 -4.58 -6.11 -25.81
N ARG A 305 -4.61 -5.02 -26.59
CA ARG A 305 -3.86 -4.91 -27.86
C ARG A 305 -2.35 -5.16 -27.72
N HIS A 306 -1.70 -4.63 -26.69
CA HIS A 306 -0.29 -4.86 -26.44
C HIS A 306 -0.02 -6.30 -25.99
N TRP A 307 -0.96 -6.89 -25.24
CA TRP A 307 -0.87 -8.30 -24.87
C TRP A 307 -0.92 -9.22 -26.10
N LEU A 308 -1.83 -8.94 -27.04
CA LEU A 308 -1.90 -9.68 -28.30
C LEU A 308 -0.60 -9.57 -29.10
N LEU A 309 -0.04 -8.36 -29.22
CA LEU A 309 1.23 -8.12 -29.89
C LEU A 309 2.38 -8.86 -29.20
N SER A 310 2.42 -8.87 -27.87
CA SER A 310 3.45 -9.56 -27.08
C SER A 310 3.40 -11.08 -27.33
N ARG A 311 2.19 -11.66 -27.39
CA ARG A 311 2.03 -13.09 -27.74
C ARG A 311 2.44 -13.41 -29.17
N GLN A 312 2.14 -12.53 -30.12
CA GLN A 312 2.59 -12.68 -31.51
C GLN A 312 4.11 -12.58 -31.63
N LEU A 313 4.72 -11.62 -30.92
CA LEU A 313 6.16 -11.44 -30.87
C LEU A 313 6.84 -12.66 -30.25
N TYR A 314 6.31 -13.16 -29.13
CA TYR A 314 6.82 -14.36 -28.46
C TYR A 314 6.75 -15.57 -29.40
N GLY A 315 5.63 -15.80 -30.09
CA GLY A 315 5.52 -16.87 -31.08
C GLY A 315 6.47 -16.68 -32.28
N TRP A 316 6.71 -15.45 -32.72
CA TRP A 316 7.71 -15.16 -33.76
C TRP A 316 9.14 -15.46 -33.29
N ILE A 317 9.48 -15.08 -32.05
CA ILE A 317 10.77 -15.37 -31.41
C ILE A 317 10.99 -16.88 -31.28
N GLU A 318 9.97 -17.65 -30.86
CA GLU A 318 10.05 -19.11 -30.81
C GLU A 318 10.27 -19.73 -32.19
N ASN A 319 9.66 -19.19 -33.24
CA ASN A 319 9.88 -19.65 -34.61
C ASN A 319 11.30 -19.32 -35.15
N CYS A 320 12.03 -18.39 -34.53
CA CYS A 320 13.43 -18.14 -34.86
C CYS A 320 14.36 -19.23 -34.32
N LEU A 321 13.91 -20.06 -33.37
CA LEU A 321 14.70 -21.18 -32.84
C LEU A 321 14.65 -22.39 -33.81
N PRO A 322 15.79 -23.02 -34.13
CA PRO A 322 15.80 -24.23 -34.95
C PRO A 322 15.07 -25.41 -34.30
N ASN A 323 14.22 -26.12 -35.06
CA ASN A 323 13.42 -27.26 -34.58
C ASN A 323 14.22 -28.53 -34.22
N ASN A 324 15.48 -28.63 -34.64
CA ASN A 324 16.32 -29.82 -34.44
C ASN A 324 17.69 -29.39 -33.92
N LEU A 325 17.86 -29.46 -32.61
CA LEU A 325 19.12 -29.14 -31.97
C LEU A 325 19.50 -30.33 -31.09
N GLY A 326 20.54 -31.05 -31.50
CA GLY A 326 21.27 -31.91 -30.58
C GLY A 326 21.70 -31.10 -29.36
N ASN A 327 21.93 -31.78 -28.23
CA ASN A 327 21.98 -31.29 -26.84
C ASN A 327 22.65 -29.92 -26.50
N ASN A 328 23.33 -29.23 -27.43
CA ASN A 328 24.13 -28.02 -27.18
C ASN A 328 23.89 -26.87 -28.21
N PHE A 329 22.67 -26.33 -28.37
CA PHE A 329 22.43 -25.16 -29.27
C PHE A 329 21.26 -24.25 -28.82
N PRO A 330 21.13 -23.03 -29.40
CA PRO A 330 21.11 -21.78 -28.65
C PRO A 330 19.80 -21.56 -27.85
N LEU A 331 19.95 -21.16 -26.58
CA LEU A 331 18.86 -20.55 -25.81
C LEU A 331 18.53 -19.17 -26.37
N LEU A 332 17.31 -18.67 -26.11
CA LEU A 332 16.86 -17.34 -26.55
C LEU A 332 17.83 -16.20 -26.17
N GLN A 333 18.43 -16.29 -24.98
CA GLN A 333 19.49 -15.40 -24.49
C GLN A 333 20.73 -15.32 -25.40
N HIS A 334 20.96 -16.31 -26.27
CA HIS A 334 22.07 -16.29 -27.24
C HIS A 334 21.69 -15.58 -28.55
N LEU A 335 20.40 -15.51 -28.87
CA LEU A 335 19.88 -14.82 -30.06
C LEU A 335 19.55 -13.36 -29.75
N PHE A 336 19.04 -13.11 -28.55
CA PHE A 336 18.63 -11.82 -28.05
C PHE A 336 19.41 -11.54 -26.76
N VAL A 337 20.42 -10.66 -26.87
CA VAL A 337 21.21 -10.21 -25.72
C VAL A 337 20.26 -9.58 -24.69
N ASP A 338 20.44 -9.91 -23.42
CA ASP A 338 19.60 -9.50 -22.29
C ASP A 338 18.14 -9.99 -22.35
N TYR A 339 17.84 -10.99 -23.19
CA TYR A 339 16.55 -11.66 -23.13
C TYR A 339 16.39 -12.37 -21.79
N SER A 340 15.32 -12.01 -21.08
CA SER A 340 14.83 -12.70 -19.90
C SER A 340 13.40 -13.16 -20.17
N GLN A 341 12.91 -14.10 -19.36
CA GLN A 341 11.52 -14.57 -19.47
C GLN A 341 10.50 -13.59 -18.88
N ASP A 342 10.96 -12.47 -18.30
CA ASP A 342 10.14 -11.45 -17.64
C ASP A 342 9.31 -10.60 -18.62
#